data_AF-A0A7S1NAQ2-F1
#
_entry.id   AF-A0A7S1NAQ2-F1
#
_cell.length_a   1.000
_cell.length_b   1.000
_cell.length_c   1.000
_cell.angle_alpha   90.00
_cell.angle_beta   90.00
_cell.angle_gamma   90.00
#
_symmetry.space_group_name_H-M   'P 1'
#
loop_
_entity.id
_entity.type
_entity.pdbx_description
1 polymer ?
#
loop_
_entity_poly.entity_id
_entity_poly.type
_entity_poly.pdbx_seq_one_letter_code
_entity_poly.pdbx_strand_id
1 'polypeptide(L)'
;ANLDGETNLKNKESIEACHKQLQGGNPGSNDRLSISTHELHFMETLKVKCEHPNENLHLFNGTVSAPSWPQTVGLTNKQVVYRGCTLRNTNWILGVVVFTGMQTKLMMNATDKKGKRTTLDKLTNKYIRGIFAFMAFMCISGGILGGLWAYSQTGPSQPWYLPEAGASNWVAVLFINMPVFLILMSSLVPISLTVTAEMIKIAHKMYIDFAPAMIYTHPYTGVLTPAKARTSNLSEDLGRIEYIFSDKTGTLTQNTMEFMKFSVAGRAFGTGTTEIGRQAYLREGLAPPEDLKPSGLQLERGDNFWDVEVSHGAWRNSMWHEEIKDFFLHLAVCHTVMSKPKTGDPNNVGSWTPDNLIYQASSPDEEALVIGAKGSGFWFKRRQHTQVTLVVDGEPGEWKFEILNV
;
A
#
# COMPACT_ATOMS: atom_id res chain seq x y z
N ALA A 1 -9.12 -2.24 0.85
CA ALA A 1 -7.74 -1.82 1.11
C ALA A 1 -7.22 -0.79 0.09
N ASN A 2 -6.88 -1.16 -1.15
CA ASN A 2 -6.22 -0.22 -2.09
C ASN A 2 -7.04 1.01 -2.52
N LEU A 3 -8.37 0.99 -2.37
CA LEU A 3 -9.26 2.06 -2.86
C LEU A 3 -9.80 2.96 -1.73
N ASP A 4 -9.97 2.42 -0.53
CA ASP A 4 -10.78 3.04 0.54
C ASP A 4 -10.25 2.76 1.97
N GLY A 5 -9.08 2.14 2.13
CA GLY A 5 -8.49 1.86 3.45
C GLY A 5 -9.25 0.82 4.30
N GLU A 6 -10.41 0.34 3.84
CA GLU A 6 -11.21 -0.67 4.53
C GLU A 6 -10.50 -2.05 4.49
N THR A 7 -10.57 -2.75 5.61
CA THR A 7 -9.93 -4.06 5.83
C THR A 7 -10.84 -5.23 5.46
N ASN A 8 -12.16 -5.06 5.58
CA ASN A 8 -13.15 -6.08 5.28
C ASN A 8 -13.29 -6.35 3.78
N LEU A 9 -13.63 -7.59 3.44
CA LEU A 9 -13.99 -7.96 2.08
C LEU A 9 -15.40 -7.46 1.75
N LYS A 10 -15.53 -6.80 0.59
CA LYS A 10 -16.82 -6.34 0.07
C LYS A 10 -17.43 -7.43 -0.79
N ASN A 11 -18.59 -7.91 -0.39
CA ASN A 11 -19.36 -8.85 -1.20
C ASN A 11 -19.80 -8.19 -2.51
N LYS A 12 -19.55 -8.87 -3.62
CA LYS A 12 -19.99 -8.47 -4.96
C LYS A 12 -20.87 -9.58 -5.52
N GLU A 13 -22.00 -9.18 -6.08
CA GLU A 13 -23.04 -10.10 -6.56
C GLU A 13 -23.03 -10.10 -8.09
N SER A 14 -23.20 -11.28 -8.70
CA SER A 14 -23.41 -11.38 -10.14
C SER A 14 -24.85 -11.04 -10.50
N ILE A 15 -25.10 -10.75 -11.78
CA ILE A 15 -26.46 -10.54 -12.28
C ILE A 15 -27.16 -11.90 -12.28
N GLU A 16 -28.24 -12.04 -11.50
CA GLU A 16 -28.96 -13.31 -11.34
C GLU A 16 -29.42 -13.92 -12.67
N ALA A 17 -29.90 -13.07 -13.59
CA ALA A 17 -30.32 -13.50 -14.92
C ALA A 17 -29.16 -14.09 -15.76
N CYS A 18 -27.95 -13.51 -15.67
CA CYS A 18 -26.75 -14.09 -16.29
C CYS A 18 -26.38 -15.42 -15.60
N HIS A 19 -26.47 -15.47 -14.27
CA HIS A 19 -26.09 -16.65 -13.52
C HIS A 19 -26.94 -17.87 -13.89
N LYS A 20 -28.27 -17.72 -13.94
CA LYS A 20 -29.19 -18.79 -14.36
C LYS A 20 -28.92 -19.29 -15.78
N GLN A 21 -28.60 -18.39 -16.70
CA GLN A 21 -28.39 -18.71 -18.11
C GLN A 21 -27.02 -19.38 -18.37
N LEU A 22 -26.00 -19.07 -17.56
CA LEU A 22 -24.66 -19.67 -17.63
C LEU A 22 -24.53 -20.97 -16.82
N GLN A 23 -25.40 -21.21 -15.83
CA GLN A 23 -25.43 -22.46 -15.06
C GLN A 23 -25.96 -23.68 -15.83
N GLY A 24 -26.53 -23.51 -17.02
CA GLY A 24 -27.03 -24.61 -17.86
C GLY A 24 -25.95 -25.57 -18.39
N GLY A 25 -24.66 -25.29 -18.16
CA GLY A 25 -23.54 -26.18 -18.51
C GLY A 25 -23.18 -27.14 -17.37
N ASN A 26 -23.18 -28.44 -17.68
CA ASN A 26 -22.98 -29.61 -16.82
C ASN A 26 -22.09 -29.35 -15.57
N PRO A 27 -22.59 -29.57 -14.34
CA PRO A 27 -21.90 -29.20 -13.09
C PRO A 27 -20.73 -30.13 -12.66
N GLY A 28 -20.32 -31.09 -13.50
CA GLY A 28 -19.42 -32.19 -13.11
C GLY A 28 -17.93 -32.05 -13.47
N SER A 29 -17.50 -31.07 -14.26
CA SER A 29 -16.08 -30.94 -14.65
C SER A 29 -15.42 -29.78 -13.90
N ASN A 30 -14.55 -30.11 -12.94
CA ASN A 30 -13.77 -29.15 -12.15
C ASN A 30 -12.70 -28.38 -12.97
N ASP A 31 -12.50 -28.73 -14.25
CA ASP A 31 -11.63 -28.00 -15.19
C ASP A 31 -12.45 -27.05 -16.09
N ARG A 32 -12.92 -25.91 -15.56
CA ARG A 32 -13.61 -24.85 -16.33
C ARG A 32 -12.64 -23.73 -16.77
N LEU A 33 -11.47 -24.07 -17.34
CA LEU A 33 -10.61 -23.06 -17.98
C LEU A 33 -11.01 -22.73 -19.42
N SER A 34 -11.88 -23.53 -20.04
CA SER A 34 -12.48 -23.22 -21.34
C SER A 34 -13.87 -22.64 -21.15
N ILE A 35 -14.00 -21.33 -21.38
CA ILE A 35 -15.31 -20.72 -21.58
C ILE A 35 -15.91 -21.37 -22.82
N SER A 36 -17.09 -21.98 -22.68
CA SER A 36 -17.77 -22.59 -23.83
C SER A 36 -18.13 -21.50 -24.85
N THR A 37 -18.08 -21.85 -26.13
CA THR A 37 -18.47 -20.93 -27.23
C THR A 37 -19.90 -20.39 -27.05
N HIS A 38 -20.79 -21.15 -26.40
CA HIS A 38 -22.14 -20.72 -26.07
C HIS A 38 -22.18 -19.63 -24.97
N GLU A 39 -21.36 -19.74 -23.92
CA GLU A 39 -21.25 -18.72 -22.87
C GLU A 39 -20.68 -17.40 -23.45
N LEU A 40 -19.70 -17.48 -24.34
CA LEU A 40 -19.15 -16.30 -25.04
C LEU A 40 -20.20 -15.64 -25.95
N HIS A 41 -20.89 -16.43 -26.76
CA HIS A 41 -21.90 -15.90 -27.67
C HIS A 41 -23.04 -15.20 -26.91
N PHE A 42 -23.47 -15.77 -25.77
CA PHE A 42 -24.44 -15.09 -24.92
C PHE A 42 -23.90 -13.74 -24.41
N MET A 43 -22.65 -13.70 -23.94
CA MET A 43 -22.03 -12.45 -23.48
C MET A 43 -21.91 -11.39 -24.58
N GLU A 44 -21.68 -11.78 -25.83
CA GLU A 44 -21.66 -10.87 -26.99
C GLU A 44 -23.02 -10.22 -27.28
N THR A 45 -24.13 -10.88 -26.91
CA THR A 45 -25.48 -10.31 -27.09
C THR A 45 -25.85 -9.27 -26.03
N LEU A 46 -25.07 -9.14 -24.96
CA LEU A 46 -25.34 -8.21 -23.87
C LEU A 46 -25.08 -6.76 -24.29
N LYS A 47 -26.07 -5.90 -24.10
CA LYS A 47 -25.92 -4.45 -24.24
C LYS A 47 -25.91 -3.82 -22.85
N VAL A 48 -24.78 -3.20 -22.50
CA VAL A 48 -24.61 -2.47 -21.23
C VAL A 48 -24.70 -0.98 -21.51
N LYS A 49 -25.67 -0.31 -20.91
CA LYS A 49 -25.76 1.16 -20.83
C LYS A 49 -25.35 1.57 -19.42
N CYS A 50 -24.42 2.51 -19.29
CA CYS A 50 -23.98 3.01 -18.00
C CYS A 50 -23.77 4.53 -18.07
N GLU A 51 -23.65 5.14 -16.90
CA GLU A 51 -23.25 6.53 -16.76
C GLU A 51 -21.86 6.82 -17.36
N HIS A 52 -21.55 8.09 -17.61
CA HIS A 52 -20.20 8.48 -18.01
C HIS A 52 -19.18 8.20 -16.89
N PRO A 53 -17.90 7.93 -17.25
CA PRO A 53 -16.82 7.79 -16.28
C PRO A 53 -16.78 8.95 -15.27
N ASN A 54 -16.81 8.63 -13.98
CA ASN A 54 -16.77 9.59 -12.87
C ASN A 54 -15.85 9.11 -11.74
N GLU A 55 -15.49 10.03 -10.87
CA GLU A 55 -14.55 9.84 -9.75
C GLU A 55 -15.20 9.25 -8.48
N ASN A 56 -16.53 9.18 -8.41
CA ASN A 56 -17.24 8.70 -7.22
C ASN A 56 -17.16 7.17 -7.11
N LEU A 57 -16.43 6.66 -6.11
CA LEU A 57 -16.23 5.23 -5.86
C LEU A 57 -17.48 4.49 -5.35
N HIS A 58 -18.43 5.19 -4.75
CA HIS A 58 -19.59 4.58 -4.08
C HIS A 58 -20.81 4.44 -4.98
N LEU A 59 -20.90 5.26 -6.03
CA LEU A 59 -22.03 5.28 -6.95
C LEU A 59 -21.66 4.58 -8.25
N PHE A 60 -22.46 3.65 -8.73
CA PHE A 60 -22.40 3.20 -10.11
C PHE A 60 -23.82 2.91 -10.57
N ASN A 61 -24.26 3.60 -11.62
CA ASN A 61 -25.57 3.42 -12.22
C ASN A 61 -25.45 2.93 -13.66
N GLY A 62 -26.07 1.79 -13.93
CA GLY A 62 -26.17 1.25 -15.28
C GLY A 62 -27.37 0.33 -15.44
N THR A 63 -27.57 -0.14 -16.65
CA THR A 63 -28.60 -1.11 -17.03
C THR A 63 -28.00 -2.06 -18.05
N VAL A 64 -28.31 -3.34 -17.92
CA VAL A 64 -27.95 -4.37 -18.89
C VAL A 64 -29.22 -4.95 -19.53
N SER A 65 -29.17 -5.17 -20.83
CA SER A 65 -30.24 -5.79 -21.61
C SER A 65 -29.69 -6.90 -22.48
N ALA A 66 -30.38 -8.04 -22.49
CA ALA A 66 -30.12 -9.15 -23.41
C ALA A 66 -31.36 -9.38 -24.29
N PRO A 67 -31.22 -9.82 -25.56
CA PRO A 67 -32.36 -10.16 -26.40
C PRO A 67 -33.26 -11.26 -25.80
N SER A 68 -32.69 -12.15 -24.99
CA SER A 68 -33.40 -13.23 -24.32
C SER A 68 -34.15 -12.81 -23.05
N TRP A 69 -34.02 -11.55 -22.60
CA TRP A 69 -34.62 -11.10 -21.35
C TRP A 69 -35.83 -10.20 -21.59
N PRO A 70 -36.92 -10.38 -20.82
CA PRO A 70 -38.13 -9.59 -20.99
C PRO A 70 -37.97 -8.14 -20.50
N GLN A 71 -37.05 -7.88 -19.56
CA GLN A 71 -36.81 -6.57 -18.98
C GLN A 71 -35.32 -6.29 -18.80
N THR A 72 -34.97 -5.01 -18.81
CA THR A 72 -33.62 -4.53 -18.51
C THR A 72 -33.33 -4.64 -17.02
N VAL A 73 -32.16 -5.13 -16.66
CA VAL A 73 -31.74 -5.27 -15.26
C VAL A 73 -30.86 -4.09 -14.87
N GLY A 74 -31.17 -3.46 -13.73
CA GLY A 74 -30.35 -2.39 -13.17
C GLY A 74 -29.02 -2.89 -12.60
N LEU A 75 -27.96 -2.14 -12.87
CA LEU A 75 -26.63 -2.36 -12.32
C LEU A 75 -26.35 -1.30 -11.25
N THR A 76 -25.90 -1.77 -10.09
CA THR A 76 -25.47 -0.93 -8.98
C THR A 76 -24.00 -1.18 -8.65
N ASN A 77 -23.47 -0.48 -7.65
CA ASN A 77 -22.11 -0.73 -7.16
C ASN A 77 -21.91 -2.18 -6.63
N LYS A 78 -22.96 -2.94 -6.32
CA LYS A 78 -22.84 -4.36 -5.93
C LYS A 78 -22.37 -5.27 -7.07
N GLN A 79 -22.69 -4.93 -8.32
CA GLN A 79 -22.37 -5.74 -9.50
C GLN A 79 -21.09 -5.30 -10.23
N VAL A 80 -20.36 -4.31 -9.71
CA VAL A 80 -19.16 -3.77 -10.35
C VAL A 80 -17.92 -4.00 -9.51
N VAL A 81 -16.85 -4.46 -10.16
CA VAL A 81 -15.51 -4.59 -9.58
C VAL A 81 -14.61 -3.52 -10.18
N TYR A 82 -13.92 -2.75 -9.33
CA TYR A 82 -13.06 -1.67 -9.76
C TYR A 82 -11.61 -2.10 -9.95
N ARG A 83 -10.89 -1.39 -10.81
CA ARG A 83 -9.44 -1.51 -10.94
C ARG A 83 -8.79 -1.18 -9.59
N GLY A 84 -7.88 -2.04 -9.13
CA GLY A 84 -7.20 -1.92 -7.84
C GLY A 84 -7.79 -2.82 -6.75
N CYS A 85 -9.00 -3.36 -6.94
CA CYS A 85 -9.52 -4.46 -6.12
C CYS A 85 -8.75 -5.75 -6.41
N THR A 86 -8.51 -6.55 -5.37
CA THR A 86 -8.01 -7.92 -5.48
C THR A 86 -9.17 -8.88 -5.20
N LEU A 87 -9.42 -9.80 -6.12
CA LEU A 87 -10.42 -10.84 -5.93
C LEU A 87 -9.94 -11.82 -4.86
N ARG A 88 -10.79 -12.12 -3.87
CA ARG A 88 -10.50 -13.04 -2.76
C ARG A 88 -11.70 -13.95 -2.51
N ASN A 89 -11.45 -15.10 -1.91
CA ASN A 89 -12.45 -16.11 -1.52
C ASN A 89 -13.32 -16.65 -2.68
N THR A 90 -12.88 -16.48 -3.93
CA THR A 90 -13.49 -17.12 -5.11
C THR A 90 -12.40 -17.54 -6.09
N ASN A 91 -12.65 -18.61 -6.85
CA ASN A 91 -11.67 -19.18 -7.77
C ASN A 91 -11.54 -18.36 -9.06
N TRP A 92 -12.68 -17.91 -9.60
CA TRP A 92 -12.75 -17.13 -10.83
C TRP A 92 -14.03 -16.30 -10.88
N ILE A 93 -14.06 -15.32 -11.77
CA ILE A 93 -15.26 -14.57 -12.15
C ILE A 93 -15.28 -14.41 -13.66
N LEU A 94 -16.49 -14.35 -14.23
CA LEU A 94 -16.71 -13.91 -15.61
C LEU A 94 -17.37 -12.54 -15.58
N GLY A 95 -16.83 -11.59 -16.33
CA GLY A 95 -17.33 -10.22 -16.33
C GLY A 95 -17.02 -9.50 -17.64
N VAL A 96 -17.76 -8.44 -17.90
CA VAL A 96 -17.57 -7.55 -19.06
C VAL A 96 -16.86 -6.28 -18.59
N VAL A 97 -15.82 -5.88 -19.32
CA VAL A 97 -15.06 -4.67 -19.01
C VAL A 97 -15.81 -3.45 -19.55
N VAL A 98 -16.21 -2.55 -18.65
CA VAL A 98 -16.97 -1.32 -18.99
C VAL A 98 -16.04 -0.11 -19.21
N PHE A 99 -15.06 0.08 -18.32
CA PHE A 99 -14.10 1.20 -18.40
C PHE A 99 -12.67 0.69 -18.39
N THR A 100 -11.80 1.32 -19.21
CA THR A 100 -10.39 0.94 -19.35
C THR A 100 -9.46 2.15 -19.21
N GLY A 101 -8.18 1.88 -18.90
CA GLY A 101 -7.14 2.92 -18.86
C GLY A 101 -7.45 4.07 -17.90
N MET A 102 -7.39 5.30 -18.43
CA MET A 102 -7.62 6.55 -17.68
C MET A 102 -9.09 6.79 -17.33
N GLN A 103 -10.01 6.05 -17.95
CA GLN A 103 -11.45 6.15 -17.63
C GLN A 103 -11.85 5.33 -16.40
N THR A 104 -10.92 4.55 -15.83
CA THR A 104 -11.18 3.82 -14.59
C THR A 104 -11.21 4.78 -13.40
N LYS A 105 -12.14 4.57 -12.46
CA LYS A 105 -12.32 5.46 -11.30
C LYS A 105 -11.04 5.67 -10.48
N LEU A 106 -10.22 4.63 -10.33
CA LEU A 106 -8.92 4.73 -9.65
C LEU A 106 -7.97 5.71 -10.35
N MET A 107 -7.92 5.69 -11.68
CA MET A 107 -7.06 6.60 -12.44
C MET A 107 -7.62 8.02 -12.49
N MET A 108 -8.95 8.18 -12.46
CA MET A 108 -9.58 9.50 -12.37
C MET A 108 -9.30 10.18 -11.03
N ASN A 109 -9.20 9.41 -9.95
CA ASN A 109 -8.76 9.91 -8.64
C ASN A 109 -7.23 10.04 -8.53
N ALA A 110 -6.47 9.55 -9.52
CA ALA A 110 -5.02 9.65 -9.49
C ALA A 110 -4.57 11.05 -9.95
N THR A 111 -3.80 11.74 -9.12
CA THR A 111 -3.22 13.03 -9.50
C THR A 111 -2.07 12.85 -10.48
N ASP A 112 -2.02 13.68 -11.52
CA ASP A 112 -0.91 13.71 -12.46
C ASP A 112 0.43 13.92 -11.76
N LYS A 113 1.45 13.20 -12.24
CA LYS A 113 2.81 13.28 -11.72
C LYS A 113 3.43 14.63 -12.10
N LYS A 114 3.38 15.58 -11.18
CA LYS A 114 4.10 16.86 -11.34
C LYS A 114 5.60 16.65 -11.08
N GLY A 115 6.44 17.25 -11.92
CA GLY A 115 7.88 17.30 -11.68
C GLY A 115 8.18 18.02 -10.36
N LYS A 116 8.83 17.33 -9.42
CA LYS A 116 9.18 17.89 -8.11
C LYS A 116 10.57 18.54 -8.19
N ARG A 117 10.71 19.75 -7.65
CA ARG A 117 11.98 20.47 -7.49
C ARG A 117 12.22 20.72 -6.01
N THR A 118 13.46 20.55 -5.56
CA THR A 118 13.76 20.70 -4.14
C THR A 118 13.79 22.15 -3.72
N THR A 119 13.75 22.34 -2.40
CA THR A 119 13.90 23.66 -1.80
C THR A 119 15.30 24.23 -2.06
N LEU A 120 16.33 23.37 -2.03
CA LEU A 120 17.70 23.79 -2.38
C LEU A 120 17.82 24.22 -3.84
N ASP A 121 17.20 23.52 -4.79
CA ASP A 121 17.22 23.94 -6.20
C ASP A 121 16.61 25.34 -6.40
N LYS A 122 15.50 25.62 -5.71
CA LYS A 122 14.87 26.95 -5.74
C LYS A 122 15.78 28.03 -5.14
N LEU A 123 16.48 27.70 -4.05
CA LEU A 123 17.41 28.60 -3.39
C LEU A 123 18.66 28.87 -4.24
N THR A 124 19.27 27.84 -4.80
CA THR A 124 20.40 27.95 -5.74
C THR A 124 20.02 28.80 -6.93
N ASN A 125 18.85 28.60 -7.53
CA ASN A 125 18.38 29.44 -8.63
C ASN A 125 18.12 30.90 -8.21
N LYS A 126 17.72 31.14 -6.95
CA LYS A 126 17.62 32.51 -6.40
C LYS A 126 19.01 33.17 -6.32
N TYR A 127 20.03 32.45 -5.84
CA TYR A 127 21.39 32.97 -5.77
C TYR A 127 22.03 33.16 -7.15
N ILE A 128 21.83 32.23 -8.09
CA ILE A 128 22.30 32.36 -9.48
C ILE A 128 21.74 33.64 -10.11
N ARG A 129 20.46 33.94 -9.93
CA ARG A 129 19.87 35.22 -10.38
C ARG A 129 20.53 36.43 -9.74
N GLY A 130 20.87 36.36 -8.45
CA GLY A 130 21.61 37.41 -7.76
C GLY A 130 23.03 37.62 -8.31
N ILE A 131 23.75 36.54 -8.58
CA ILE A 131 25.09 36.54 -9.19
C ILE A 131 25.04 37.16 -10.59
N PHE A 132 24.06 36.79 -11.44
CA PHE A 132 23.89 37.40 -12.76
C PHE A 132 23.61 38.90 -12.68
N ALA A 133 22.76 39.34 -11.75
CA ALA A 133 22.47 40.76 -11.55
C ALA A 133 23.74 41.53 -11.11
N PHE A 134 24.51 40.97 -10.18
CA PHE A 134 25.77 41.55 -9.73
C PHE A 134 26.82 41.59 -10.85
N MET A 135 26.93 40.53 -11.64
CA MET A 135 27.82 40.47 -12.80
C MET A 135 27.45 41.53 -13.85
N ALA A 136 26.17 41.68 -14.17
CA ALA A 136 25.69 42.71 -15.10
C ALA A 136 26.03 44.11 -14.57
N PHE A 137 25.83 44.36 -13.27
CA PHE A 137 26.20 45.62 -12.63
C PHE A 137 27.71 45.92 -12.74
N MET A 138 28.56 44.94 -12.43
CA MET A 138 30.02 45.08 -12.53
C MET A 138 30.46 45.33 -13.98
N CYS A 139 29.89 44.62 -14.96
CA CYS A 139 30.20 44.86 -16.37
C CYS A 139 29.80 46.28 -16.79
N ILE A 140 28.62 46.79 -16.35
CA ILE A 140 28.13 48.14 -16.66
C ILE A 140 29.07 49.18 -16.07
N SER A 141 29.41 49.04 -14.80
CA SER A 141 30.35 49.95 -14.14
C SER A 141 31.74 49.93 -14.79
N GLY A 142 32.28 48.74 -15.12
CA GLY A 142 33.59 48.59 -15.75
C GLY A 142 33.63 49.18 -17.15
N GLY A 143 32.58 48.97 -17.94
CA GLY A 143 32.43 49.58 -19.26
C GLY A 143 32.34 51.11 -19.19
N ILE A 144 31.57 51.66 -18.24
CA ILE A 144 31.44 53.12 -18.05
C ILE A 144 32.78 53.72 -17.61
N LEU A 145 33.41 53.16 -16.58
CA LEU A 145 34.69 53.64 -16.06
C LEU A 145 35.80 53.52 -17.13
N GLY A 146 35.82 52.43 -17.89
CA GLY A 146 36.76 52.24 -19.00
C GLY A 146 36.53 53.23 -20.13
N GLY A 147 35.27 53.52 -20.48
CA GLY A 147 34.92 54.55 -21.48
C GLY A 147 35.31 55.96 -21.03
N LEU A 148 35.05 56.31 -19.76
CA LEU A 148 35.45 57.60 -19.18
C LEU A 148 36.97 57.76 -19.11
N TRP A 149 37.70 56.71 -18.73
CA TRP A 149 39.16 56.72 -18.73
C TRP A 149 39.73 56.85 -20.14
N ALA A 150 39.24 56.10 -21.12
CA ALA A 150 39.68 56.23 -22.51
C ALA A 150 39.41 57.63 -23.08
N TYR A 151 38.33 58.27 -22.65
CA TYR A 151 38.04 59.66 -23.01
C TYR A 151 39.05 60.64 -22.39
N SER A 152 39.38 60.49 -21.09
CA SER A 152 40.35 61.37 -20.40
C SER A 152 41.78 61.27 -20.95
N GLN A 153 42.12 60.14 -21.56
CA GLN A 153 43.42 59.90 -22.20
C GLN A 153 43.49 60.40 -23.66
N THR A 154 42.48 61.13 -24.13
CA THR A 154 42.49 61.75 -25.46
C THR A 154 43.24 63.09 -25.43
N GLY A 155 44.38 63.19 -26.12
CA GLY A 155 45.18 64.42 -26.22
C GLY A 155 46.55 64.32 -25.51
N PRO A 156 47.11 65.42 -24.96
CA PRO A 156 48.46 65.43 -24.37
C PRO A 156 48.60 64.58 -23.08
N SER A 157 47.49 64.04 -22.56
CA SER A 157 47.42 63.12 -21.43
C SER A 157 47.61 61.65 -21.81
N GLN A 158 47.83 61.31 -23.09
CA GLN A 158 48.03 59.93 -23.53
C GLN A 158 49.30 59.31 -22.91
N PRO A 159 49.24 58.11 -22.32
CA PRO A 159 50.42 57.42 -21.82
C PRO A 159 51.33 57.04 -22.99
N TRP A 160 52.61 57.42 -22.92
CA TRP A 160 53.60 57.19 -23.98
C TRP A 160 53.81 55.71 -24.33
N TYR A 161 53.42 54.79 -23.45
CA TYR A 161 53.57 53.34 -23.58
C TYR A 161 52.28 52.61 -24.01
N LEU A 162 51.14 53.30 -24.19
CA LEU A 162 49.92 52.75 -24.80
C LEU A 162 49.51 53.56 -26.05
N PRO A 163 49.88 53.10 -27.26
CA PRO A 163 49.62 53.80 -28.52
C PRO A 163 48.15 54.08 -28.84
N GLU A 164 47.21 53.34 -28.22
CA GLU A 164 45.76 53.42 -28.50
C GLU A 164 44.91 53.58 -27.21
N ALA A 165 45.47 54.18 -26.15
CA ALA A 165 44.74 54.37 -24.90
C ALA A 165 43.60 55.41 -24.98
N GLY A 166 43.69 56.37 -25.91
CA GLY A 166 42.72 57.45 -26.06
C GLY A 166 41.66 57.13 -27.13
N ALA A 167 40.38 57.36 -26.81
CA ALA A 167 39.29 57.20 -27.78
C ALA A 167 38.28 58.34 -27.65
N SER A 168 38.04 59.07 -28.75
CA SER A 168 37.07 60.18 -28.78
C SER A 168 35.62 59.70 -28.64
N ASN A 169 35.32 58.50 -29.13
CA ASN A 169 34.01 57.86 -28.99
C ASN A 169 33.99 56.93 -27.76
N TRP A 170 33.78 57.52 -26.57
CA TRP A 170 33.69 56.78 -25.31
C TRP A 170 32.56 55.73 -25.29
N VAL A 171 31.49 55.96 -26.07
CA VAL A 171 30.36 55.03 -26.20
C VAL A 171 30.79 53.76 -26.93
N ALA A 172 31.62 53.87 -27.97
CA ALA A 172 32.18 52.70 -28.64
C ALA A 172 33.07 51.88 -27.69
N VAL A 173 33.90 52.55 -26.88
CA VAL A 173 34.74 51.87 -25.88
C VAL A 173 33.90 51.19 -24.79
N LEU A 174 32.80 51.81 -24.35
CA LEU A 174 31.83 51.19 -23.43
C LEU A 174 31.31 49.84 -23.99
N PHE A 175 30.87 49.82 -25.26
CA PHE A 175 30.32 48.62 -25.88
C PHE A 175 31.39 47.55 -26.19
N ILE A 176 32.64 47.94 -26.40
CA ILE A 176 33.76 47.00 -26.59
C ILE A 176 34.22 46.41 -25.24
N ASN A 177 34.34 47.24 -24.21
CA ASN A 177 34.82 46.80 -22.89
C ASN A 177 33.78 45.97 -22.14
N MET A 178 32.49 46.22 -22.38
CA MET A 178 31.36 45.46 -21.83
C MET A 178 31.52 43.93 -21.92
N PRO A 179 31.63 43.34 -23.13
CA PRO A 179 31.82 41.89 -23.30
C PRO A 179 33.19 41.41 -22.81
N VAL A 180 34.23 42.25 -22.83
CA VAL A 180 35.55 41.91 -22.26
C VAL A 180 35.44 41.70 -20.75
N PHE A 181 34.76 42.60 -20.03
CA PHE A 181 34.49 42.44 -18.60
C PHE A 181 33.58 41.24 -18.31
N LEU A 182 32.62 40.94 -19.19
CA LEU A 182 31.79 39.74 -19.06
C LEU A 182 32.63 38.46 -19.15
N ILE A 183 33.53 38.37 -20.13
CA ILE A 183 34.45 37.22 -20.27
C ILE A 183 35.36 37.12 -19.04
N LEU A 184 35.91 38.25 -18.58
CA LEU A 184 36.77 38.31 -17.40
C LEU A 184 36.05 37.81 -16.13
N MET A 185 34.77 38.17 -15.97
CA MET A 185 33.94 37.82 -14.81
C MET A 185 33.14 36.53 -15.01
N SER A 186 33.32 35.81 -16.12
CA SER A 186 32.56 34.58 -16.43
C SER A 186 32.74 33.45 -15.40
N SER A 187 33.87 33.46 -14.67
CA SER A 187 34.17 32.54 -13.57
C SER A 187 33.29 32.75 -12.34
N LEU A 188 32.60 33.90 -12.22
CA LEU A 188 31.68 34.21 -11.13
C LEU A 188 30.40 33.36 -11.20
N VAL A 189 30.03 32.83 -12.38
CA VAL A 189 28.91 31.90 -12.54
C VAL A 189 29.45 30.47 -12.41
N PRO A 190 29.23 29.78 -11.28
CA PRO A 190 29.80 28.47 -11.06
C PRO A 190 29.00 27.40 -11.81
N ILE A 191 29.33 27.16 -13.08
CA ILE A 191 28.69 26.12 -13.90
C ILE A 191 28.89 24.73 -13.26
N SER A 192 30.01 24.52 -12.58
CA SER A 192 30.31 23.27 -11.87
C SER A 192 29.39 23.00 -10.67
N LEU A 193 28.81 24.02 -10.05
CA LEU A 193 27.98 23.87 -8.84
C LEU A 193 26.73 23.03 -9.12
N THR A 194 26.06 23.27 -10.25
CA THR A 194 24.83 22.55 -10.60
C THR A 194 25.11 21.09 -10.94
N VAL A 195 26.18 20.84 -11.72
CA VAL A 195 26.59 19.48 -12.10
C VAL A 195 27.05 18.69 -10.88
N THR A 196 27.86 19.28 -10.00
CA THR A 196 28.31 18.62 -8.77
C THR A 196 27.15 18.31 -7.84
N ALA A 197 26.18 19.22 -7.68
CA ALA A 197 24.96 18.96 -6.91
C ALA A 197 24.16 17.78 -7.47
N GLU A 198 23.97 17.69 -8.79
CA GLU A 198 23.27 16.55 -9.42
C GLU A 198 24.04 15.23 -9.22
N MET A 199 25.37 15.24 -9.33
CA MET A 199 26.18 14.05 -9.04
C MET A 199 26.05 13.58 -7.59
N ILE A 200 26.02 14.52 -6.63
CA ILE A 200 25.81 14.20 -5.21
C ILE A 200 24.43 13.58 -4.98
N LYS A 201 23.37 14.11 -5.61
CA LYS A 201 22.01 13.55 -5.52
C LYS A 201 21.94 12.12 -6.06
N ILE A 202 22.64 11.82 -7.16
CA ILE A 202 22.75 10.47 -7.71
C ILE A 202 23.50 9.56 -6.73
N ALA A 203 24.60 10.03 -6.14
CA ALA A 203 25.36 9.27 -5.16
C ALA A 203 24.52 8.96 -3.90
N HIS A 204 23.76 9.92 -3.37
CA HIS A 204 22.83 9.70 -2.25
C HIS A 204 21.77 8.65 -2.58
N LYS A 205 21.19 8.72 -3.78
CA LYS A 205 20.23 7.70 -4.25
C LYS A 205 20.86 6.31 -4.25
N MET A 206 22.08 6.16 -4.80
CA MET A 206 22.80 4.89 -4.78
C MET A 206 23.05 4.41 -3.35
N TYR A 207 23.42 5.32 -2.44
CA TYR A 207 23.64 4.98 -1.04
C TYR A 207 22.38 4.40 -0.36
N ILE A 208 21.20 4.98 -0.64
CA ILE A 208 19.91 4.45 -0.16
C ILE A 208 19.62 3.07 -0.77
N ASP A 209 19.80 2.93 -2.09
CA ASP A 209 19.49 1.70 -2.82
C ASP A 209 20.39 0.50 -2.37
N PHE A 210 21.62 0.77 -1.93
CA PHE A 210 22.58 -0.25 -1.49
C PHE A 210 22.70 -0.42 0.03
N ALA A 211 21.95 0.35 0.84
CA ALA A 211 22.04 0.29 2.30
C ALA A 211 21.49 -1.05 2.85
N PRO A 212 22.33 -1.91 3.49
CA PRO A 212 21.86 -3.20 4.01
C PRO A 212 20.83 -3.06 5.12
N ALA A 213 20.93 -1.99 5.92
CA ALA A 213 19.99 -1.67 7.01
C ALA A 213 18.59 -1.30 6.51
N MET A 214 18.43 -0.99 5.22
CA MET A 214 17.15 -0.62 4.61
C MET A 214 16.55 -1.77 3.77
N ILE A 215 16.99 -3.00 4.01
CA ILE A 215 16.44 -4.21 3.38
C ILE A 215 15.37 -4.80 4.30
N TYR A 216 14.15 -4.90 3.78
CA TYR A 216 13.06 -5.59 4.45
C TYR A 216 13.07 -7.07 4.08
N THR A 217 13.16 -7.95 5.08
CA THR A 217 12.98 -9.39 4.91
C THR A 217 11.56 -9.77 5.27
N HIS A 218 10.78 -10.24 4.31
CA HIS A 218 9.41 -10.66 4.59
C HIS A 218 9.40 -11.94 5.45
N PRO A 219 8.80 -11.91 6.66
CA PRO A 219 8.96 -12.98 7.65
C PRO A 219 8.42 -14.34 7.18
N TYR A 220 7.38 -14.35 6.33
CA TYR A 220 6.74 -15.60 5.87
C TYR A 220 7.23 -16.14 4.53
N THR A 221 7.80 -15.27 3.68
CA THR A 221 8.20 -15.67 2.31
C THR A 221 9.70 -15.65 2.12
N GLY A 222 10.44 -15.09 3.09
CA GLY A 222 11.89 -14.88 2.99
C GLY A 222 12.30 -13.90 1.88
N VAL A 223 11.34 -13.25 1.22
CA VAL A 223 11.63 -12.33 0.11
C VAL A 223 12.29 -11.08 0.66
N LEU A 224 13.49 -10.79 0.16
CA LEU A 224 14.24 -9.58 0.45
C LEU A 224 13.78 -8.46 -0.48
N THR A 225 13.32 -7.36 0.12
CA THR A 225 12.89 -6.16 -0.61
C THR A 225 13.72 -4.97 -0.16
N PRO A 226 14.71 -4.51 -0.95
CA PRO A 226 15.50 -3.33 -0.62
C PRO A 226 14.70 -2.05 -0.81
N ALA A 227 15.01 -1.01 -0.02
CA ALA A 227 14.55 0.34 -0.29
C ALA A 227 15.02 0.79 -1.69
N LYS A 228 14.12 1.41 -2.45
CA LYS A 228 14.42 1.86 -3.82
C LYS A 228 13.98 3.30 -4.03
N ALA A 229 14.94 4.20 -4.15
CA ALA A 229 14.72 5.61 -4.43
C ALA A 229 14.38 5.81 -5.92
N ARG A 230 13.10 6.08 -6.23
CA ARG A 230 12.64 6.29 -7.62
C ARG A 230 13.03 7.65 -8.20
N THR A 231 13.31 8.63 -7.36
CA THR A 231 13.66 10.00 -7.76
C THR A 231 14.92 10.43 -7.01
N SER A 232 16.00 10.68 -7.73
CA SER A 232 17.28 11.17 -7.16
C SER A 232 17.15 12.59 -6.62
N ASN A 233 16.33 13.40 -7.27
CA ASN A 233 16.33 14.84 -7.03
C ASN A 233 15.86 15.24 -5.64
N LEU A 234 15.21 14.36 -4.87
CA LEU A 234 14.56 14.71 -3.59
C LEU A 234 15.35 14.27 -2.36
N SER A 235 16.57 13.78 -2.54
CA SER A 235 17.35 13.19 -1.44
C SER A 235 17.60 14.16 -0.28
N GLU A 236 17.86 15.44 -0.57
CA GLU A 236 18.11 16.46 0.45
C GLU A 236 16.86 16.89 1.24
N ASP A 237 15.67 16.80 0.64
CA ASP A 237 14.43 17.24 1.27
C ASP A 237 14.03 16.25 2.38
N LEU A 238 14.53 15.01 2.35
CA LEU A 238 14.33 14.02 3.42
C LEU A 238 14.85 14.51 4.78
N GLY A 239 15.91 15.33 4.81
CA GLY A 239 16.46 15.90 6.02
C GLY A 239 15.69 17.12 6.57
N ARG A 240 14.61 17.53 5.90
CA ARG A 240 13.81 18.72 6.23
C ARG A 240 12.33 18.42 6.43
N ILE A 241 11.97 17.14 6.59
CA ILE A 241 10.58 16.74 6.79
C ILE A 241 10.16 17.12 8.21
N GLU A 242 9.18 18.01 8.33
CA GLU A 242 8.56 18.39 9.61
C GLU A 242 7.27 17.61 9.89
N TYR A 243 6.54 17.26 8.83
CA TYR A 243 5.25 16.58 8.92
C TYR A 243 5.27 15.28 8.13
N ILE A 244 4.90 14.18 8.79
CA ILE A 244 4.70 12.88 8.16
C ILE A 244 3.20 12.59 8.14
N PHE A 245 2.63 12.60 6.94
CA PHE A 245 1.27 12.11 6.72
C PHE A 245 1.35 10.60 6.48
N SER A 246 0.85 9.82 7.44
CA SER A 246 0.81 8.36 7.33
C SER A 246 -0.60 7.89 7.07
N ASP A 247 -0.73 6.93 6.16
CA ASP A 247 -1.95 6.12 6.07
C ASP A 247 -1.96 5.09 7.22
N LYS A 248 -3.15 4.67 7.64
CA LYS A 248 -3.32 3.63 8.66
C LYS A 248 -3.12 2.24 8.05
N THR A 249 -3.93 1.91 7.04
CA THR A 249 -4.03 0.54 6.54
C THR A 249 -2.92 0.25 5.54
N GLY A 250 -2.10 -0.78 5.81
CA GLY A 250 -1.00 -1.16 4.94
C GLY A 250 0.28 -0.31 5.09
N THR A 251 0.26 0.72 5.95
CA THR A 251 1.46 1.46 6.36
C THR A 251 1.72 1.30 7.85
N LEU A 252 0.79 1.73 8.72
CA LEU A 252 0.91 1.53 10.17
C LEU A 252 0.52 0.12 10.60
N THR A 253 -0.44 -0.50 9.90
CA THR A 253 -0.93 -1.85 10.22
C THR A 253 -0.60 -2.85 9.11
N GLN A 254 -0.24 -4.07 9.50
CA GLN A 254 0.04 -5.19 8.57
C GLN A 254 -1.24 -5.85 8.00
N ASN A 255 -2.42 -5.29 8.30
CA ASN A 255 -3.73 -5.85 7.94
C ASN A 255 -3.85 -7.36 8.25
N THR A 256 -3.29 -7.77 9.37
CA THR A 256 -3.39 -9.12 9.94
C THR A 256 -3.93 -8.94 11.35
N MET A 257 -5.02 -9.63 11.66
CA MET A 257 -5.64 -9.63 12.99
C MET A 257 -5.24 -10.90 13.70
N GLU A 258 -4.92 -10.80 14.98
CA GLU A 258 -4.46 -11.91 15.81
C GLU A 258 -5.30 -12.00 17.07
N PHE A 259 -5.74 -13.20 17.42
CA PHE A 259 -6.35 -13.44 18.71
C PHE A 259 -5.26 -13.45 19.79
N MET A 260 -5.33 -12.50 20.74
CA MET A 260 -4.28 -12.27 21.72
C MET A 260 -4.65 -12.71 23.13
N LYS A 261 -5.81 -12.24 23.62
CA LYS A 261 -6.29 -12.38 25.00
C LYS A 261 -7.80 -12.38 25.03
N PHE A 262 -8.38 -12.97 26.06
CA PHE A 262 -9.81 -12.89 26.33
C PHE A 262 -10.08 -12.80 27.83
N SER A 263 -11.31 -12.49 28.21
CA SER A 263 -11.72 -12.51 29.61
C SER A 263 -13.06 -13.22 29.77
N VAL A 264 -13.12 -14.12 30.75
CA VAL A 264 -14.27 -14.93 31.12
C VAL A 264 -14.34 -15.00 32.64
N ALA A 265 -15.55 -14.96 33.20
CA ALA A 265 -15.78 -15.00 34.65
C ALA A 265 -14.98 -13.94 35.45
N GLY A 266 -14.71 -12.77 34.84
CA GLY A 266 -13.93 -11.68 35.47
C GLY A 266 -12.42 -11.92 35.53
N ARG A 267 -11.91 -13.02 34.96
CA ARG A 267 -10.48 -13.31 34.83
C ARG A 267 -10.02 -13.09 33.39
N ALA A 268 -8.83 -12.54 33.21
CA ALA A 268 -8.20 -12.39 31.90
C ALA A 268 -7.26 -13.57 31.64
N PHE A 269 -7.31 -14.11 30.43
CA PHE A 269 -6.46 -15.18 29.94
C PHE A 269 -5.67 -14.69 28.73
N GLY A 270 -4.46 -15.23 28.58
CA GLY A 270 -3.53 -14.90 27.49
C GLY A 270 -2.32 -14.12 27.98
N THR A 271 -1.16 -14.58 27.53
CA THR A 271 0.16 -14.03 27.90
C THR A 271 0.70 -13.09 26.82
N GLY A 272 1.83 -12.45 27.10
CA GLY A 272 2.49 -11.53 26.18
C GLY A 272 2.06 -10.07 26.35
N THR A 273 2.98 -9.16 26.02
CA THR A 273 2.76 -7.72 26.07
C THR A 273 3.07 -7.11 24.71
N THR A 274 2.22 -6.20 24.24
CA THR A 274 2.47 -5.49 22.99
C THR A 274 3.69 -4.59 23.11
N GLU A 275 4.35 -4.27 21.99
CA GLU A 275 5.48 -3.34 21.99
C GLU A 275 5.10 -1.99 22.63
N ILE A 276 3.87 -1.51 22.38
CA ILE A 276 3.32 -0.30 23.02
C ILE A 276 3.29 -0.45 24.55
N GLY A 277 2.79 -1.58 25.05
CA GLY A 277 2.76 -1.85 26.48
C GLY A 277 4.16 -1.91 27.09
N ARG A 278 5.11 -2.58 26.43
CA ARG A 278 6.51 -2.64 26.88
C ARG A 278 7.15 -1.26 26.95
N GLN A 279 6.93 -0.42 25.93
CA GLN A 279 7.42 0.96 25.93
C GLN A 279 6.73 1.82 27.01
N ALA A 280 5.47 1.57 27.35
CA ALA A 280 4.79 2.24 28.45
C ALA A 280 5.45 1.91 29.81
N TYR A 281 5.74 0.64 30.09
CA TYR A 281 6.49 0.22 31.28
C TYR A 281 7.86 0.92 31.37
N LEU A 282 8.61 0.95 30.26
CA LEU A 282 9.92 1.60 30.22
C LEU A 282 9.85 3.11 30.49
N ARG A 283 8.79 3.79 30.02
CA ARG A 283 8.56 5.22 30.31
C ARG A 283 8.25 5.48 31.78
N GLU A 284 7.64 4.52 32.45
CA GLU A 284 7.38 4.55 33.89
C GLU A 284 8.58 4.09 34.73
N GLY A 285 9.69 3.69 34.08
CA GLY A 285 10.89 3.18 34.76
C GLY A 285 10.73 1.76 35.30
N LEU A 286 9.70 1.03 34.87
CA LEU A 286 9.43 -0.35 35.25
C LEU A 286 10.02 -1.32 34.22
N ALA A 287 10.45 -2.49 34.71
CA ALA A 287 10.86 -3.57 33.82
C ALA A 287 9.62 -4.16 33.13
N PRO A 288 9.62 -4.30 31.78
CA PRO A 288 8.49 -4.90 31.09
C PRO A 288 8.34 -6.38 31.49
N PRO A 289 7.10 -6.92 31.49
CA PRO A 289 6.86 -8.32 31.80
C PRO A 289 7.62 -9.25 30.85
N GLU A 290 8.13 -10.36 31.36
CA GLU A 290 8.75 -11.40 30.54
C GLU A 290 7.69 -12.13 29.72
N ASP A 291 8.01 -12.46 28.47
CA ASP A 291 7.08 -13.18 27.61
C ASP A 291 7.05 -14.66 28.02
N LEU A 292 5.95 -15.08 28.64
CA LEU A 292 5.70 -16.46 29.07
C LEU A 292 5.45 -17.45 27.90
N LYS A 293 5.45 -16.94 26.67
CA LYS A 293 5.24 -17.75 25.47
C LYS A 293 6.54 -18.53 25.14
N PRO A 294 6.48 -19.87 24.97
CA PRO A 294 7.66 -20.68 24.68
C PRO A 294 8.38 -20.19 23.42
N SER A 295 9.70 -20.02 23.52
CA SER A 295 10.54 -19.66 22.38
C SER A 295 10.48 -20.77 21.32
N GLY A 296 10.05 -20.43 20.10
CA GLY A 296 9.95 -21.38 18.97
C GLY A 296 8.55 -21.96 18.72
N LEU A 297 7.53 -21.59 19.50
CA LEU A 297 6.14 -21.96 19.21
C LEU A 297 5.65 -21.24 17.94
N GLN A 298 5.58 -21.97 16.82
CA GLN A 298 4.97 -21.49 15.58
C GLN A 298 3.45 -21.67 15.66
N LEU A 299 2.74 -20.58 15.90
CA LEU A 299 1.29 -20.54 15.79
C LEU A 299 0.87 -20.25 14.34
N GLU A 300 -0.34 -20.68 13.99
CA GLU A 300 -0.93 -20.36 12.69
C GLU A 300 -1.11 -18.84 12.55
N ARG A 301 -1.01 -18.32 11.32
CA ARG A 301 -1.24 -16.90 11.06
C ARG A 301 -2.65 -16.51 11.53
N GLY A 302 -2.74 -15.54 12.43
CA GLY A 302 -3.99 -15.12 13.06
C GLY A 302 -4.20 -15.67 14.47
N ASP A 303 -3.36 -16.62 14.91
CA ASP A 303 -3.27 -17.05 16.30
C ASP A 303 -2.00 -16.51 16.95
N ASN A 304 -2.17 -15.76 18.04
CA ASN A 304 -1.06 -15.36 18.90
C ASN A 304 -1.39 -15.61 20.38
N PHE A 305 -2.47 -16.35 20.65
CA PHE A 305 -2.94 -16.60 21.99
C PHE A 305 -2.13 -17.76 22.61
N TRP A 306 -1.61 -17.52 23.80
CA TRP A 306 -0.96 -18.54 24.59
C TRP A 306 -1.28 -18.33 26.06
N ASP A 307 -1.79 -19.37 26.71
CA ASP A 307 -2.00 -19.41 28.15
C ASP A 307 -1.80 -20.84 28.65
N VAL A 308 -1.04 -21.00 29.73
CA VAL A 308 -0.72 -22.30 30.33
C VAL A 308 -1.99 -23.04 30.78
N GLU A 309 -3.00 -22.31 31.23
CA GLU A 309 -4.25 -22.89 31.72
C GLU A 309 -5.24 -23.21 30.61
N VAL A 310 -5.04 -22.71 29.38
CA VAL A 310 -6.06 -22.78 28.31
C VAL A 310 -5.58 -23.52 27.08
N SER A 311 -4.38 -23.21 26.59
CA SER A 311 -3.88 -23.66 25.29
C SER A 311 -3.75 -25.19 25.21
N HIS A 312 -3.90 -25.74 24.00
CA HIS A 312 -3.76 -27.19 23.71
C HIS A 312 -4.60 -28.12 24.60
N GLY A 313 -5.82 -27.70 24.96
CA GLY A 313 -6.73 -28.52 25.76
C GLY A 313 -6.47 -28.49 27.27
N ALA A 314 -5.52 -27.68 27.74
CA ALA A 314 -5.26 -27.48 29.17
C ALA A 314 -6.46 -26.90 29.93
N TRP A 315 -7.35 -26.18 29.22
CA TRP A 315 -8.58 -25.59 29.76
C TRP A 315 -9.46 -26.59 30.51
N ARG A 316 -9.38 -27.89 30.22
CA ARG A 316 -10.13 -28.94 30.93
C ARG A 316 -9.74 -29.11 32.39
N ASN A 317 -8.48 -28.84 32.71
CA ASN A 317 -7.96 -28.92 34.07
C ASN A 317 -8.09 -27.58 34.81
N SER A 318 -8.58 -26.54 34.12
CA SER A 318 -8.81 -25.24 34.73
C SER A 318 -10.01 -25.27 35.65
N MET A 319 -9.97 -24.46 36.71
CA MET A 319 -11.13 -24.27 37.58
C MET A 319 -12.30 -23.59 36.86
N TRP A 320 -12.05 -22.88 35.74
CA TRP A 320 -13.08 -22.24 34.89
C TRP A 320 -13.36 -23.01 33.60
N HIS A 321 -13.20 -24.34 33.62
CA HIS A 321 -13.30 -25.16 32.42
C HIS A 321 -14.66 -25.06 31.71
N GLU A 322 -15.77 -24.94 32.45
CA GLU A 322 -17.11 -24.77 31.86
C GLU A 322 -17.24 -23.43 31.14
N GLU A 323 -16.85 -22.34 31.78
CA GLU A 323 -16.99 -21.00 31.20
C GLU A 323 -16.02 -20.80 30.03
N ILE A 324 -14.81 -21.36 30.10
CA ILE A 324 -13.85 -21.36 28.98
C ILE A 324 -14.41 -22.19 27.81
N LYS A 325 -15.01 -23.36 28.10
CA LYS A 325 -15.64 -24.20 27.07
C LYS A 325 -16.76 -23.46 26.36
N ASP A 326 -17.68 -22.84 27.09
CA ASP A 326 -18.79 -22.08 26.52
C ASP A 326 -18.32 -20.88 25.71
N PHE A 327 -17.27 -20.18 26.18
CA PHE A 327 -16.67 -19.06 25.46
C PHE A 327 -16.10 -19.49 24.10
N PHE A 328 -15.26 -20.52 24.06
CA PHE A 328 -14.69 -20.98 22.79
C PHE A 328 -15.71 -21.67 21.89
N LEU A 329 -16.71 -22.34 22.48
CA LEU A 329 -17.83 -22.87 21.71
C LEU A 329 -18.62 -21.76 21.04
N HIS A 330 -18.86 -20.66 21.74
CA HIS A 330 -19.51 -19.48 21.16
C HIS A 330 -18.68 -18.92 19.99
N LEU A 331 -17.37 -18.76 20.17
CA LEU A 331 -16.47 -18.30 19.09
C LEU A 331 -16.42 -19.25 17.88
N ALA A 332 -16.56 -20.56 18.11
CA ALA A 332 -16.54 -21.58 17.05
C ALA A 332 -17.90 -21.83 16.37
N VAL A 333 -18.97 -21.19 16.84
CA VAL A 333 -20.33 -21.33 16.27
C VAL A 333 -20.89 -20.00 15.76
N CYS A 334 -20.70 -18.91 16.52
CA CYS A 334 -21.24 -17.58 16.22
C CYS A 334 -20.32 -16.80 15.27
N HIS A 335 -20.25 -17.24 14.01
CA HIS A 335 -19.44 -16.56 12.98
C HIS A 335 -19.96 -16.86 11.57
N THR A 336 -19.45 -16.17 10.55
CA THR A 336 -19.74 -16.45 9.13
C THR A 336 -18.58 -17.08 8.36
N VAL A 337 -17.49 -17.38 9.06
CA VAL A 337 -16.28 -18.03 8.50
C VAL A 337 -16.58 -19.34 7.77
N MET A 338 -15.92 -19.52 6.63
CA MET A 338 -15.93 -20.74 5.84
C MET A 338 -14.61 -21.49 6.01
N SER A 339 -14.68 -22.81 6.13
CA SER A 339 -13.51 -23.69 6.20
C SER A 339 -13.22 -24.32 4.85
N LYS A 340 -11.93 -24.46 4.52
CA LYS A 340 -11.45 -25.20 3.35
C LYS A 340 -10.21 -26.02 3.72
N PRO A 341 -10.08 -27.26 3.21
CA PRO A 341 -8.81 -27.97 3.32
C PRO A 341 -7.72 -27.26 2.50
N LYS A 342 -6.47 -27.26 2.98
CA LYS A 342 -5.32 -26.74 2.24
C LYS A 342 -5.16 -27.55 0.95
N THR A 343 -5.18 -26.85 -0.17
CA THR A 343 -4.84 -27.42 -1.48
C THR A 343 -3.37 -27.15 -1.76
N GLY A 344 -2.52 -28.19 -1.71
CA GLY A 344 -1.09 -28.04 -2.03
C GLY A 344 -0.13 -29.08 -1.44
N ASP A 345 -0.54 -29.85 -0.42
CA ASP A 345 0.27 -30.96 0.10
C ASP A 345 -0.15 -32.29 -0.57
N PRO A 346 0.70 -32.92 -1.40
CA PRO A 346 0.37 -34.16 -2.08
C PRO A 346 0.04 -35.33 -1.13
N ASN A 347 0.47 -35.25 0.14
CA ASN A 347 0.28 -36.31 1.13
C ASN A 347 -1.02 -36.17 1.96
N ASN A 348 -1.74 -35.04 1.87
CA ASN A 348 -2.89 -34.73 2.73
C ASN A 348 -4.07 -34.07 1.99
N VAL A 349 -4.19 -34.29 0.68
CA VAL A 349 -5.28 -33.75 -0.13
C VAL A 349 -6.63 -34.23 0.41
N GLY A 350 -7.43 -33.31 0.98
CA GLY A 350 -8.79 -33.60 1.45
C GLY A 350 -8.92 -34.16 2.87
N SER A 351 -7.82 -34.24 3.63
CA SER A 351 -7.86 -34.64 5.05
C SER A 351 -8.39 -33.50 5.92
N TRP A 352 -9.44 -33.76 6.71
CA TRP A 352 -10.02 -32.79 7.64
C TRP A 352 -9.32 -32.86 9.00
N THR A 353 -8.04 -32.52 9.02
CA THR A 353 -7.23 -32.38 10.23
C THR A 353 -7.08 -30.91 10.61
N PRO A 354 -6.83 -30.58 11.89
CA PRO A 354 -6.62 -29.21 12.32
C PRO A 354 -5.53 -28.51 11.50
N ASP A 355 -4.37 -29.13 11.29
CA ASP A 355 -3.27 -28.49 10.55
C ASP A 355 -3.57 -28.21 9.07
N ASN A 356 -4.53 -28.93 8.50
CA ASN A 356 -4.89 -28.86 7.09
C ASN A 356 -6.11 -27.96 6.81
N LEU A 357 -6.71 -27.34 7.83
CA LEU A 357 -7.86 -26.46 7.70
C LEU A 357 -7.45 -24.99 7.58
N ILE A 358 -7.86 -24.34 6.49
CA ILE A 358 -7.80 -22.88 6.31
C ILE A 358 -9.19 -22.30 6.57
N TYR A 359 -9.21 -21.19 7.30
CA TYR A 359 -10.40 -20.37 7.48
C TYR A 359 -10.40 -19.17 6.54
N GLN A 360 -11.59 -18.85 6.02
CA GLN A 360 -11.81 -17.71 5.13
C GLN A 360 -13.05 -16.95 5.62
N ALA A 361 -12.88 -15.67 5.93
CA ALA A 361 -13.98 -14.83 6.38
C ALA A 361 -14.07 -13.54 5.54
N SER A 362 -15.21 -12.86 5.61
CA SER A 362 -15.34 -11.51 5.06
C SER A 362 -14.72 -10.46 5.99
N SER A 363 -14.73 -10.70 7.30
CA SER A 363 -14.07 -9.89 8.32
C SER A 363 -12.82 -10.62 8.83
N PRO A 364 -11.62 -10.00 8.80
CA PRO A 364 -10.42 -10.61 9.36
C PRO A 364 -10.49 -10.77 10.89
N ASP A 365 -11.34 -10.01 11.57
CA ASP A 365 -11.55 -10.15 13.02
C ASP A 365 -12.27 -11.47 13.34
N GLU A 366 -13.33 -11.81 12.60
CA GLU A 366 -14.02 -13.10 12.73
C GLU A 366 -13.07 -14.27 12.41
N GLU A 367 -12.23 -14.11 11.38
CA GLU A 367 -11.23 -15.11 11.01
C GLU A 367 -10.27 -15.38 12.18
N ALA A 368 -9.73 -14.33 12.79
CA ALA A 368 -8.81 -14.44 13.92
C ALA A 368 -9.46 -15.10 15.15
N LEU A 369 -10.74 -14.79 15.44
CA LEU A 369 -11.48 -15.41 16.54
C LEU A 369 -11.64 -16.92 16.36
N VAL A 370 -12.01 -17.37 15.15
CA VAL A 370 -12.15 -18.80 14.85
C VAL A 370 -10.80 -19.52 14.84
N ILE A 371 -9.75 -18.84 14.36
CA ILE A 371 -8.37 -19.34 14.42
C ILE A 371 -7.90 -19.50 15.88
N GLY A 372 -8.17 -18.53 16.75
CA GLY A 372 -7.86 -18.62 18.18
C GLY A 372 -8.64 -19.72 18.90
N ALA A 373 -9.90 -19.95 18.52
CA ALA A 373 -10.70 -21.07 19.01
C ALA A 373 -10.10 -22.43 18.60
N LYS A 374 -9.66 -22.55 17.34
CA LYS A 374 -8.92 -23.72 16.84
C LYS A 374 -7.63 -23.96 17.63
N GLY A 375 -6.83 -22.92 17.89
CA GLY A 375 -5.60 -23.02 18.70
C GLY A 375 -5.84 -23.48 20.15
N SER A 376 -7.05 -23.25 20.67
CA SER A 376 -7.49 -23.70 22.00
C SER A 376 -8.17 -25.09 21.98
N GLY A 377 -8.24 -25.74 20.82
CA GLY A 377 -8.76 -27.09 20.62
C GLY A 377 -10.25 -27.17 20.25
N PHE A 378 -10.83 -26.07 19.76
CA PHE A 378 -12.20 -25.99 19.26
C PHE A 378 -12.18 -25.70 17.76
N TRP A 379 -12.12 -26.74 16.93
CA TRP A 379 -11.95 -26.57 15.50
C TRP A 379 -13.27 -26.65 14.76
N PHE A 380 -13.66 -25.52 14.17
CA PHE A 380 -14.76 -25.45 13.22
C PHE A 380 -14.40 -26.25 11.95
N LYS A 381 -15.20 -27.27 11.63
CA LYS A 381 -14.92 -28.18 10.52
C LYS A 381 -15.66 -27.78 9.26
N ARG A 382 -16.97 -27.59 9.31
CA ARG A 382 -17.77 -27.18 8.15
C ARG A 382 -19.10 -26.57 8.56
N ARG A 383 -19.65 -25.74 7.68
CA ARG A 383 -21.01 -25.19 7.78
C ARG A 383 -21.86 -25.68 6.61
N GLN A 384 -23.06 -26.14 6.93
CA GLN A 384 -24.16 -26.43 6.02
C GLN A 384 -25.26 -25.38 6.23
N HIS A 385 -26.32 -25.39 5.41
CA HIS A 385 -27.37 -24.35 5.43
C HIS A 385 -27.98 -24.11 6.83
N THR A 386 -28.22 -25.18 7.59
CA THR A 386 -28.85 -25.11 8.92
C THR A 386 -27.99 -25.75 10.01
N GLN A 387 -26.74 -26.13 9.72
CA GLN A 387 -25.92 -26.88 10.67
C GLN A 387 -24.45 -26.46 10.65
N VAL A 388 -23.86 -26.28 11.83
CA VAL A 388 -22.42 -26.11 12.04
C VAL A 388 -21.87 -27.40 12.62
N THR A 389 -20.77 -27.88 12.07
CA THR A 389 -20.01 -29.03 12.59
C THR A 389 -18.67 -28.54 13.10
N LEU A 390 -18.37 -28.84 14.36
CA LEU A 390 -17.08 -28.58 15.00
C LEU A 390 -16.59 -29.82 15.75
N VAL A 391 -15.34 -29.81 16.14
CA VAL A 391 -14.73 -30.86 16.96
C VAL A 391 -14.00 -30.22 18.13
N VAL A 392 -14.06 -30.89 19.27
CA VAL A 392 -13.45 -30.43 20.53
C VAL A 392 -12.40 -31.45 20.96
N ASP A 393 -11.16 -31.01 21.12
CA ASP A 393 -9.96 -31.87 21.20
C ASP A 393 -9.87 -32.76 22.44
N GLY A 394 -10.51 -33.92 22.50
CA GLY A 394 -10.57 -34.74 23.72
C GLY A 394 -11.99 -35.18 24.06
N GLU A 395 -12.98 -34.60 23.38
CA GLU A 395 -14.34 -35.12 23.37
C GLU A 395 -14.48 -36.11 22.19
N PRO A 396 -15.24 -37.21 22.35
CA PRO A 396 -15.43 -38.16 21.26
C PRO A 396 -16.36 -37.59 20.19
N GLY A 397 -15.88 -37.58 18.93
CA GLY A 397 -16.69 -37.35 17.75
C GLY A 397 -16.90 -35.88 17.35
N GLU A 398 -17.72 -35.68 16.32
CA GLU A 398 -18.06 -34.35 15.81
C GLU A 398 -19.31 -33.80 16.50
N TRP A 399 -19.22 -32.55 16.96
CA TRP A 399 -20.33 -31.82 17.55
C TRP A 399 -21.09 -31.09 16.44
N LYS A 400 -22.41 -31.27 16.43
CA LYS A 400 -23.30 -30.71 15.40
C LYS A 400 -24.31 -29.78 16.05
N PHE A 401 -24.29 -28.51 15.65
CA PHE A 401 -25.19 -27.47 16.12
C PHE A 401 -26.16 -27.10 15.01
N GLU A 402 -27.45 -27.09 15.32
CA GLU A 402 -28.47 -26.57 14.41
C GLU A 402 -28.55 -25.05 14.55
N ILE A 403 -28.39 -24.34 13.44
CA ILE A 403 -28.55 -22.89 13.38
C ILE A 403 -30.02 -22.58 13.16
N LEU A 404 -30.67 -22.04 14.20
CA LEU A 404 -32.07 -21.65 14.12
C LEU A 404 -32.25 -20.33 13.36
N ASN A 405 -31.42 -19.32 13.67
CA ASN A 405 -31.40 -18.00 13.03
C ASN A 405 -29.97 -17.44 13.05
N VAL A 406 -29.65 -16.56 12.09
CA VAL A 406 -28.36 -15.84 11.99
C VAL A 406 -28.61 -14.35 11.96
#